data_AF-A0A2S1X3B4-F1
#
_entry.id   AF-A0A2S1X3B4-F1
#
_cell.length_a   1.000
_cell.length_b   1.000
_cell.length_c   1.000
_cell.angle_alpha   90.00
_cell.angle_beta   90.00
_cell.angle_gamma   90.00
#
_symmetry.space_group_name_H-M   'P 1'
#
loop_
_entity.id
_entity.type
_entity.pdbx_description
1 polymer ?
#
loop_
_entity_poly.entity_id
_entity_poly.type
_entity_poly.pdbx_seq_one_letter_code
_entity_poly.pdbx_strand_id
1 'polypeptide(L)' 'IGGHGDDTYVVEQLGDRVVENAGEGIDTVNATFSYALTPNVENHNLIEADQVSAT' A
#
# COMPACT_ATOMS: atom_id res chain seq x y z
N ILE A 1 -10.85 -0.50 -2.46
CA ILE A 1 -10.84 -0.23 -3.90
C ILE A 1 -10.54 1.24 -4.05
N GLY A 2 -9.52 1.60 -4.82
CA GLY A 2 -9.12 2.98 -5.07
C GLY A 2 -10.03 3.72 -6.03
N GLY A 3 -9.55 4.90 -6.42
CA GLY A 3 -10.22 5.79 -7.35
C GLY A 3 -9.33 6.14 -8.54
N HIS A 4 -9.74 7.17 -9.28
CA HIS A 4 -8.89 7.75 -10.33
C HIS A 4 -7.83 8.66 -9.70
N GLY A 5 -6.65 8.69 -10.30
CA GLY A 5 -5.49 9.44 -9.85
C GLY A 5 -4.44 8.54 -9.20
N ASP A 6 -3.35 9.15 -8.74
CA ASP A 6 -2.27 8.45 -8.06
C ASP A 6 -2.64 8.29 -6.58
N ASP A 7 -2.97 7.08 -6.16
CA ASP A 7 -3.38 6.77 -4.80
C ASP A 7 -2.21 6.23 -3.94
N THR A 8 -2.31 6.44 -2.63
CA THR A 8 -1.35 5.91 -1.65
C THR A 8 -2.05 5.15 -0.54
N TYR A 9 -1.62 3.90 -0.36
CA TYR A 9 -2.17 2.96 0.60
C TYR A 9 -1.16 2.66 1.70
N VAL A 10 -1.66 2.44 2.91
CA VAL A 10 -0.87 1.90 4.03
C VAL A 10 -1.40 0.50 4.34
N VAL A 11 -0.50 -0.48 4.36
CA VAL A 11 -0.81 -1.88 4.65
C VAL A 11 -0.05 -2.31 5.91
N GLU A 12 -0.80 -2.61 6.97
CA GLU A 12 -0.24 -2.88 8.30
C GLU A 12 -0.43 -4.34 8.74
N GLN A 13 -1.29 -5.11 8.04
CA GLN A 13 -1.57 -6.50 8.36
C GLN A 13 -1.45 -7.41 7.13
N LEU A 14 -1.00 -8.65 7.32
CA LEU A 14 -0.85 -9.64 6.23
C LEU A 14 -2.16 -9.98 5.48
N GLY A 15 -3.32 -9.65 6.08
CA GLY A 15 -4.63 -9.86 5.47
C GLY A 15 -5.16 -8.70 4.64
N ASP A 16 -4.52 -7.52 4.73
CA ASP A 16 -4.96 -6.33 4.00
C ASP A 16 -4.65 -6.50 2.52
N ARG A 17 -5.53 -5.96 1.67
CA ARG A 17 -5.36 -6.01 0.22
C ARG A 17 -5.82 -4.72 -0.44
N VAL A 18 -4.94 -4.17 -1.26
CA VAL A 18 -5.24 -3.04 -2.16
C VAL A 18 -5.91 -3.55 -3.43
N VAL A 19 -6.85 -2.78 -3.98
CA VAL A 19 -7.63 -3.17 -5.17
C VAL A 19 -7.80 -1.95 -6.06
N GLU A 20 -7.05 -1.88 -7.16
CA GLU A 20 -7.11 -0.77 -8.12
C GLU A 20 -7.63 -1.26 -9.47
N ASN A 21 -8.28 -0.39 -10.25
CA ASN A 21 -8.58 -0.70 -11.65
C ASN A 21 -7.44 -0.25 -12.57
N ALA A 22 -7.40 -0.85 -13.75
CA ALA A 22 -6.35 -0.57 -14.72
C ALA A 22 -6.48 0.85 -15.29
N GLY A 23 -5.35 1.56 -15.35
CA GLY A 23 -5.26 2.87 -15.99
C GLY A 23 -5.85 4.02 -15.17
N GLU A 24 -6.01 3.82 -13.86
CA GLU A 24 -6.50 4.85 -12.95
C GLU A 24 -5.37 5.76 -12.41
N GLY A 25 -4.11 5.34 -12.41
CA GLY A 25 -2.99 6.17 -11.96
C GLY A 25 -1.68 5.42 -11.84
N ILE A 26 -0.75 5.99 -11.09
CA ILE A 26 0.46 5.34 -10.56
C ILE A 26 0.33 5.25 -9.04
N ASP A 27 0.07 4.05 -8.55
CA ASP A 27 -0.34 3.84 -7.17
C ASP A 27 0.82 3.32 -6.30
N THR A 28 0.76 3.63 -5.01
CA THR A 28 1.84 3.31 -4.05
C THR A 28 1.30 2.57 -2.82
N VAL A 29 1.94 1.46 -2.46
CA VAL A 29 1.75 0.80 -1.16
C VAL A 29 2.93 1.09 -0.24
N ASN A 30 2.63 1.58 0.95
CA ASN A 30 3.56 1.65 2.07
C ASN A 30 3.24 0.51 3.05
N ALA A 31 4.21 -0.38 3.33
CA ALA A 31 4.01 -1.48 4.27
C ALA A 31 5.20 -1.61 5.24
N THR A 32 4.94 -2.19 6.41
CA THR A 32 5.96 -2.45 7.45
C THR A 32 6.59 -3.85 7.33
N PHE A 33 6.19 -4.61 6.31
CA PHE A 33 6.64 -5.96 6.01
C PHE A 33 6.72 -6.18 4.51
N SER A 34 7.31 -7.30 4.06
CA SER A 34 7.29 -7.67 2.64
C SER A 34 5.86 -7.91 2.18
N TYR A 35 5.32 -6.97 1.42
CA TYR A 35 4.01 -7.06 0.81
C TYR A 35 4.15 -7.34 -0.68
N ALA A 36 3.39 -8.32 -1.17
CA ALA A 36 3.31 -8.60 -2.59
C ALA A 36 2.30 -7.63 -3.22
N LEU A 37 2.76 -6.80 -4.16
CA LEU A 37 1.88 -5.88 -4.86
C LEU A 37 0.74 -6.61 -5.57
N THR A 38 -0.43 -5.99 -5.49
CA THR A 38 -1.64 -6.40 -6.21
C THR A 38 -1.62 -5.81 -7.63
N PRO A 39 -2.46 -6.33 -8.55
CA PRO A 39 -2.57 -5.74 -9.88
C PRO A 39 -2.88 -4.25 -9.84
N ASN A 40 -2.32 -3.51 -10.81
CA ASN A 40 -2.49 -2.06 -10.98
C ASN A 40 -1.98 -1.24 -9.78
N VAL A 41 -0.93 -1.72 -9.12
CA VAL A 41 -0.16 -0.95 -8.16
C VAL A 41 1.30 -1.00 -8.58
N GLU A 42 1.95 0.15 -8.72
CA GLU A 42 3.24 0.27 -9.38
C GLU A 42 4.39 0.35 -8.38
N ASN A 43 4.15 0.88 -7.18
CA ASN A 43 5.19 1.18 -6.20
C ASN A 43 4.96 0.47 -4.87
N HIS A 44 6.07 0.01 -4.27
CA HIS A 44 6.09 -0.53 -2.91
C HIS A 44 7.21 0.13 -2.11
N ASN A 45 6.87 0.79 -1.01
CA ASN A 45 7.82 1.30 -0.05
C ASN A 45 7.72 0.49 1.24
N LEU A 46 8.86 -0.02 1.69
CA LEU A 46 8.97 -0.54 3.04
C LEU A 46 9.18 0.64 3.99
N ILE A 47 8.21 0.90 4.86
CA ILE A 47 8.28 1.93 5.88
C ILE A 47 8.56 1.31 7.23
N GLU A 48 9.24 2.04 8.11
CA GLU A 48 9.30 1.65 9.51
C GLU A 48 7.89 1.70 10.08
N ALA A 49 7.51 0.70 10.88
CA ALA A 49 6.32 0.84 11.70
C ALA A 49 6.54 2.04 12.61
N ASP A 50 5.58 2.98 12.65
CA ASP A 50 5.63 4.11 13.58
C ASP A 50 5.72 3.53 15.00
N GLN A 51 6.94 3.40 15.52
CA GLN A 51 7.20 2.93 16.87
C GLN A 51 6.84 4.07 17.82
N VAL A 52 5.55 4.44 17.91
CA VAL A 52 5.06 5.22 19.03
C VAL A 52 4.98 4.28 20.22
N SER A 53 6.16 4.03 20.78
CA SER A 53 6.46 3.59 22.15
C SER A 53 5.24 3.02 22.89
N ALA A 54 5.00 1.72 22.73
CA ALA A 54 4.26 0.98 23.75
C ALA A 54 5.14 1.02 25.02
N THR A 55 4.65 1.77 26.01
CA THR A 55 5.36 2.12 27.25
C THR A 55 5.49 0.94 28.20
#